data_AF-A0AAV1AAB5-F1
#
_entry.id   AF-A0AAV1AAB5-F1
#
_cell.length_a   1.000
_cell.length_b   1.000
_cell.length_c   1.000
_cell.angle_alpha   90.00
_cell.angle_beta   90.00
_cell.angle_gamma   90.00
#
_symmetry.space_group_name_H-M   'P 1'
#
loop_
_entity.id
_entity.type
_entity.pdbx_description
1 polymer ?
#
loop_
_entity_poly.entity_id
_entity_poly.type
_entity_poly.pdbx_seq_one_letter_code
_entity_poly.pdbx_strand_id
1 'polypeptide(L)'
;MLLKTAVTASSSPSISLFNSENSRLVPSLHKPNRLAVCATKGSSNNRVLTGVLFEPFVEVKKELDLVPVSPQESLARHKYHAESEAAINEQINVEYNVSYVYHAMYAYFDRDNVALRGLAKCFKESSEEERGHAEKLMEYQNKRGGRVKLQSIVTPLSEFDHADKGDALYAMELALSLEKPTNEKLLNLHSVASENGDVNLADFMESEFLGEQVEAIKKISEYVDHLRRVGKGHGVWHFDQVLA
;
A
#
# COMPACT_ATOMS: atom_id res chain seq x y z
N MET A 1 -10.65 45.49 -22.45
CA MET A 1 -11.51 44.86 -23.47
C MET A 1 -12.22 43.70 -22.78
N LEU A 2 -13.46 43.96 -22.35
CA LEU A 2 -14.29 43.09 -21.51
C LEU A 2 -15.11 42.14 -22.39
N LEU A 3 -15.13 40.85 -22.03
CA LEU A 3 -16.19 39.92 -22.40
C LEU A 3 -16.11 38.70 -21.48
N LYS A 4 -17.14 38.51 -20.64
CA LYS A 4 -17.95 37.27 -20.58
C LYS A 4 -18.99 37.36 -19.46
N THR A 5 -20.21 37.61 -19.95
CA THR A 5 -21.50 36.98 -19.66
C THR A 5 -21.67 36.06 -18.45
N ALA A 6 -22.84 36.27 -17.84
CA ALA A 6 -23.45 35.62 -16.69
C ALA A 6 -23.72 34.10 -16.84
N VAL A 7 -23.74 33.41 -15.70
CA VAL A 7 -24.44 32.13 -15.51
C VAL A 7 -25.31 32.23 -14.26
N THR A 8 -26.56 31.83 -14.42
CA THR A 8 -27.68 31.87 -13.48
C THR A 8 -27.68 30.70 -12.51
N ALA A 9 -28.15 30.97 -11.28
CA ALA A 9 -28.41 29.99 -10.24
C ALA A 9 -29.77 29.29 -10.43
N SER A 10 -29.84 27.98 -10.15
CA SER A 10 -31.09 27.31 -9.77
C SER A 10 -30.79 26.10 -8.87
N SER A 11 -31.37 26.14 -7.67
CA SER A 11 -31.26 25.18 -6.56
C SER A 11 -32.18 23.97 -6.73
N SER A 12 -31.66 22.77 -6.43
CA SER A 12 -32.43 21.52 -6.28
C SER A 12 -33.00 21.37 -4.86
N PRO A 13 -34.19 20.76 -4.66
CA PRO A 13 -34.76 20.55 -3.34
C PRO A 13 -34.33 19.22 -2.71
N SER A 14 -34.17 19.26 -1.40
CA SER A 14 -33.86 18.19 -0.46
C SER A 14 -35.08 17.29 -0.18
N ILE A 15 -34.85 15.97 -0.08
CA ILE A 15 -35.85 14.99 0.34
C ILE A 15 -35.56 14.54 1.78
N SER A 16 -36.61 14.58 2.59
CA SER A 16 -36.71 14.32 4.02
C SER A 16 -36.71 12.84 4.40
N LEU A 17 -36.03 12.53 5.49
CA LEU A 17 -36.10 11.30 6.27
C LEU A 17 -37.49 11.14 6.93
N PHE A 18 -38.08 9.95 6.81
CA PHE A 18 -39.29 9.55 7.56
C PHE A 18 -38.93 8.56 8.68
N ASN A 19 -39.36 8.93 9.88
CA ASN A 19 -39.49 8.10 11.08
C ASN A 19 -40.49 6.95 10.89
N SER A 20 -40.27 5.83 11.58
CA SER A 20 -41.32 5.27 12.45
C SER A 20 -40.74 4.30 13.46
N GLU A 21 -41.00 4.60 14.73
CA GLU A 21 -40.83 3.70 15.87
C GLU A 21 -41.88 2.58 15.87
N ASN A 22 -41.54 1.54 16.65
CA ASN A 22 -42.33 0.95 17.74
C ASN A 22 -42.87 -0.49 17.62
N SER A 23 -42.32 -1.32 18.52
CA SER A 23 -43.04 -2.09 19.55
C SER A 23 -43.64 -3.48 19.26
N ARG A 24 -42.99 -4.45 19.94
CA ARG A 24 -43.51 -5.44 20.92
C ARG A 24 -44.47 -6.56 20.47
N LEU A 25 -43.87 -7.76 20.52
CA LEU A 25 -44.36 -9.12 20.84
C LEU A 25 -45.58 -9.26 21.78
N VAL A 26 -46.52 -10.16 21.42
CA VAL A 26 -47.10 -11.27 22.24
C VAL A 26 -47.69 -12.36 21.28
N PRO A 27 -47.59 -13.69 21.53
CA PRO A 27 -48.01 -14.76 20.60
C PRO A 27 -49.37 -15.41 20.94
N SER A 28 -49.98 -16.11 19.97
CA SER A 28 -51.15 -16.99 20.16
C SER A 28 -51.08 -18.26 19.30
N LEU A 29 -51.46 -19.39 19.92
CA LEU A 29 -51.51 -20.78 19.43
C LEU A 29 -52.46 -21.01 18.25
N HIS A 30 -52.12 -21.91 17.30
CA HIS A 30 -52.82 -23.20 17.10
C HIS A 30 -52.35 -24.05 15.88
N LYS A 31 -52.37 -25.38 16.13
CA LYS A 31 -52.45 -26.58 15.25
C LYS A 31 -51.17 -27.30 14.79
N PRO A 32 -51.07 -28.64 15.04
CA PRO A 32 -49.93 -29.45 14.66
C PRO A 32 -50.13 -30.06 13.26
N ASN A 33 -49.14 -29.90 12.38
CA ASN A 33 -49.04 -30.69 11.15
C ASN A 33 -48.16 -31.91 11.40
N ARG A 34 -48.73 -33.10 11.16
CA ARG A 34 -48.00 -34.37 11.01
C ARG A 34 -46.96 -34.21 9.90
N LEU A 35 -45.68 -34.22 10.26
CA LEU A 35 -44.57 -34.46 9.34
C LEU A 35 -44.15 -35.93 9.46
N ALA A 36 -44.32 -36.66 8.36
CA ALA A 36 -43.72 -37.98 8.17
C ALA A 36 -42.21 -37.80 7.97
N VAL A 37 -41.41 -38.29 8.90
CA VAL A 37 -39.95 -38.33 8.76
C VAL A 37 -39.59 -39.58 7.96
N CYS A 38 -39.17 -39.39 6.70
CA CYS A 38 -38.51 -40.41 5.92
C CYS A 38 -37.01 -40.35 6.24
N ALA A 39 -36.49 -41.34 6.94
CA ALA A 39 -35.06 -41.49 7.16
C ALA A 39 -34.39 -41.99 5.87
N THR A 40 -33.76 -41.09 5.12
CA THR A 40 -32.79 -41.49 4.10
C THR A 40 -31.55 -42.02 4.82
N LYS A 41 -31.21 -43.29 4.60
CA LYS A 41 -29.93 -43.88 5.01
C LYS A 41 -28.80 -42.98 4.51
N GLY A 42 -28.21 -42.22 5.43
CA GLY A 42 -26.92 -41.58 5.19
C GLY A 42 -25.94 -42.67 4.80
N SER A 43 -25.33 -42.51 3.63
CA SER A 43 -24.21 -43.35 3.19
C SER A 43 -23.17 -43.35 4.31
N SER A 44 -23.01 -44.50 4.95
CA SER A 44 -22.01 -44.73 5.97
C SER A 44 -20.64 -44.61 5.33
N ASN A 45 -20.04 -43.41 5.40
CA ASN A 45 -18.59 -43.28 5.27
C ASN A 45 -17.97 -43.94 6.51
N ASN A 46 -17.81 -45.26 6.46
CA ASN A 46 -16.93 -46.02 7.34
C ASN A 46 -15.48 -45.57 7.06
N ARG A 47 -15.10 -44.38 7.53
CA ARG A 47 -13.69 -44.10 7.78
C ARG A 47 -13.33 -44.93 9.01
N VAL A 48 -12.62 -46.03 8.77
CA VAL A 48 -11.89 -46.73 9.82
C VAL A 48 -11.05 -45.67 10.55
N LEU A 49 -11.29 -45.49 11.85
CA LEU A 49 -10.49 -44.60 12.69
C LEU A 49 -9.10 -45.24 12.88
N THR A 50 -8.25 -45.15 11.87
CA THR A 50 -6.89 -45.73 11.88
C THR A 50 -5.93 -45.00 12.81
N GLY A 51 -6.35 -43.87 13.39
CA GLY A 51 -5.48 -43.00 14.19
C GLY A 51 -4.39 -42.30 13.36
N VAL A 52 -4.34 -42.51 12.05
CA VAL A 52 -3.40 -41.87 11.14
C VAL A 52 -3.94 -40.48 10.77
N LEU A 53 -3.17 -39.43 11.11
CA LEU A 53 -3.58 -38.03 10.97
C LEU A 53 -3.11 -37.37 9.67
N PHE A 54 -2.04 -37.88 9.06
CA PHE A 54 -1.43 -37.34 7.84
C PHE A 54 -0.80 -38.49 7.05
N GLU A 55 -1.11 -38.59 5.76
CA GLU A 55 -0.60 -39.63 4.86
C GLU A 55 0.19 -39.00 3.72
N PRO A 56 1.51 -38.78 3.86
CA PRO A 56 2.29 -37.94 2.96
C PRO A 56 2.14 -38.30 1.48
N PHE A 57 2.24 -39.60 1.14
CA PHE A 57 2.17 -40.08 -0.24
C PHE A 57 0.74 -40.14 -0.81
N VAL A 58 -0.29 -39.98 0.02
CA VAL A 58 -1.67 -39.82 -0.44
C VAL A 58 -1.97 -38.35 -0.70
N GLU A 59 -1.47 -37.48 0.16
CA GLU A 59 -1.70 -36.04 0.09
C GLU A 59 -0.88 -35.38 -1.03
N VAL A 60 0.39 -35.77 -1.18
CA VAL A 60 1.28 -35.20 -2.22
C VAL A 60 0.87 -35.58 -3.63
N LYS A 61 0.09 -36.65 -3.84
CA LYS A 61 -0.34 -37.07 -5.20
C LYS A 61 -1.04 -35.93 -5.94
N LYS A 62 -1.91 -35.19 -5.24
CA LYS A 62 -2.63 -34.05 -5.82
C LYS A 62 -1.68 -32.93 -6.23
N GLU A 63 -0.72 -32.61 -5.36
CA GLU A 63 0.27 -31.57 -5.64
C GLU A 63 1.23 -31.99 -6.76
N LEU A 64 1.62 -33.26 -6.80
CA LEU A 64 2.51 -33.82 -7.82
C LEU A 64 1.88 -33.76 -9.22
N ASP A 65 0.57 -34.03 -9.33
CA ASP A 65 -0.18 -33.94 -10.59
C ASP A 65 -0.37 -32.48 -11.07
N LEU A 66 -0.24 -31.50 -10.16
CA LEU A 66 -0.36 -30.07 -10.45
C LEU A 66 0.99 -29.39 -10.75
N VAL A 67 2.12 -30.11 -10.66
CA VAL A 67 3.44 -29.54 -10.97
C VAL A 67 3.48 -29.08 -12.43
N PRO A 68 3.75 -27.79 -12.69
CA PRO A 68 3.80 -27.27 -14.05
C PRO A 68 4.83 -27.97 -14.92
N VAL A 69 4.43 -28.36 -16.14
CA VAL A 69 5.30 -28.97 -17.16
C VAL A 69 5.84 -27.92 -18.12
N SER A 70 5.09 -26.83 -18.31
CA SER A 70 5.51 -25.73 -19.18
C SER A 70 6.70 -25.00 -18.59
N PRO A 71 7.78 -24.73 -19.37
CA PRO A 71 8.92 -23.95 -18.87
C PRO A 71 8.55 -22.51 -18.52
N GLN A 72 7.36 -22.04 -18.95
CA GLN A 72 6.90 -20.67 -18.73
C GLN A 72 5.97 -20.53 -17.53
N GLU A 73 5.74 -21.59 -16.77
CA GLU A 73 4.95 -21.55 -15.55
C GLU A 73 5.86 -21.63 -14.32
N SER A 74 5.49 -20.94 -13.25
CA SER A 74 6.28 -20.94 -12.02
C SER A 74 6.00 -22.20 -11.22
N LEU A 75 7.06 -22.94 -10.89
CA LEU A 75 6.99 -24.12 -10.01
C LEU A 75 6.72 -23.74 -8.54
N ALA A 76 7.05 -22.51 -8.14
CA ALA A 76 6.97 -22.06 -6.76
C ALA A 76 5.63 -21.39 -6.40
N ARG A 77 4.82 -21.03 -7.40
CA ARG A 77 3.60 -20.26 -7.18
C ARG A 77 2.55 -21.12 -6.47
N HIS A 78 2.28 -20.79 -5.21
CA HIS A 78 1.28 -21.48 -4.39
C HIS A 78 0.43 -20.46 -3.64
N LYS A 79 -0.89 -20.54 -3.82
CA LYS A 79 -1.89 -19.62 -3.21
C LYS A 79 -1.49 -18.14 -3.30
N TYR A 80 -1.04 -17.73 -4.48
CA TYR A 80 -0.60 -16.36 -4.76
C TYR A 80 -1.45 -15.79 -5.90
N HIS A 81 -2.47 -15.02 -5.52
CA HIS A 81 -3.54 -14.60 -6.43
C HIS A 81 -3.03 -13.61 -7.48
N ALA A 82 -3.70 -13.54 -8.64
CA ALA A 82 -3.31 -12.62 -9.71
C ALA A 82 -3.44 -11.14 -9.28
N GLU A 83 -4.40 -10.83 -8.43
CA GLU A 83 -4.59 -9.50 -7.83
C GLU A 83 -3.43 -9.15 -6.89
N SER A 84 -2.97 -10.07 -6.05
CA SER A 84 -1.79 -9.89 -5.19
C SER A 84 -0.52 -9.64 -6.01
N GLU A 85 -0.32 -10.41 -7.09
CA GLU A 85 0.78 -10.22 -8.03
C GLU A 85 0.72 -8.83 -8.71
N ALA A 86 -0.48 -8.40 -9.11
CA ALA A 86 -0.68 -7.09 -9.74
C ALA A 86 -0.42 -5.96 -8.75
N ALA A 87 -0.92 -6.06 -7.51
CA ALA A 87 -0.75 -5.06 -6.47
C ALA A 87 0.73 -4.90 -6.06
N ILE A 88 1.50 -5.99 -5.98
CA ILE A 88 2.95 -5.90 -5.77
C ILE A 88 3.63 -5.17 -6.94
N ASN A 89 3.24 -5.45 -8.19
CA ASN A 89 3.79 -4.73 -9.35
C ASN A 89 3.45 -3.24 -9.35
N GLU A 90 2.25 -2.85 -8.89
CA GLU A 90 1.88 -1.46 -8.69
C GLU A 90 2.78 -0.81 -7.63
N GLN A 91 2.94 -1.45 -6.46
CA GLN A 91 3.77 -0.90 -5.39
C GLN A 91 5.24 -0.78 -5.79
N ILE A 92 5.80 -1.75 -6.54
CA ILE A 92 7.15 -1.63 -7.12
C ILE A 92 7.29 -0.35 -7.93
N ASN A 93 6.28 0.01 -8.72
CA ASN A 93 6.31 1.25 -9.49
C ASN A 93 6.17 2.49 -8.60
N VAL A 94 5.36 2.44 -7.53
CA VAL A 94 5.28 3.53 -6.55
C VAL A 94 6.66 3.82 -5.97
N GLU A 95 7.35 2.81 -5.41
CA GLU A 95 8.67 3.03 -4.78
C GLU A 95 9.72 3.52 -5.78
N TYR A 96 9.71 3.00 -7.02
CA TYR A 96 10.59 3.51 -8.07
C TYR A 96 10.32 4.97 -8.44
N ASN A 97 9.06 5.41 -8.47
CA ASN A 97 8.74 6.81 -8.74
C ASN A 97 9.16 7.71 -7.57
N VAL A 98 8.94 7.29 -6.33
CA VAL A 98 9.37 8.06 -5.14
C VAL A 98 10.90 8.16 -5.10
N SER A 99 11.61 7.05 -5.36
CA SER A 99 13.07 7.05 -5.52
C SER A 99 13.54 8.07 -6.55
N TYR A 100 12.86 8.16 -7.70
CA TYR A 100 13.22 9.08 -8.77
C TYR A 100 12.92 10.55 -8.42
N VAL A 101 11.85 10.81 -7.67
CA VAL A 101 11.55 12.15 -7.13
C VAL A 101 12.60 12.58 -6.12
N TYR A 102 13.01 11.71 -5.19
CA TYR A 102 14.09 12.00 -4.26
C TYR A 102 15.42 12.24 -4.97
N HIS A 103 15.69 11.51 -6.05
CA HIS A 103 16.87 11.76 -6.87
C HIS A 103 16.86 13.15 -7.50
N ALA A 104 15.69 13.62 -7.95
CA ALA A 104 15.54 14.96 -8.49
C ALA A 104 15.72 16.05 -7.42
N MET A 105 15.22 15.81 -6.20
CA MET A 105 15.48 16.70 -5.05
C MET A 105 16.98 16.76 -4.73
N TYR A 106 17.67 15.61 -4.68
CA TYR A 106 19.13 15.56 -4.54
C TYR A 106 19.80 16.44 -5.60
N ALA A 107 19.49 16.24 -6.88
CA ALA A 107 20.09 16.98 -7.98
C ALA A 107 19.85 18.51 -7.90
N TYR A 108 18.75 18.95 -7.30
CA TYR A 108 18.50 20.37 -7.04
C TYR A 108 19.36 20.92 -5.90
N PHE A 109 19.42 20.23 -4.75
CA PHE A 109 20.17 20.71 -3.58
C PHE A 109 21.70 20.60 -3.74
N ASP A 110 22.18 19.75 -4.65
CA ASP A 110 23.59 19.59 -5.00
C ASP A 110 24.11 20.69 -5.96
N ARG A 111 23.24 21.58 -6.45
CA ARG A 111 23.64 22.72 -7.29
C ARG A 111 24.53 23.69 -6.51
N ASP A 112 25.54 24.25 -7.16
CA ASP A 112 26.51 25.16 -6.53
C ASP A 112 25.88 26.46 -5.99
N ASN A 113 24.76 26.89 -6.60
CA ASN A 113 24.03 28.08 -6.21
C ASN A 113 22.92 27.82 -5.16
N VAL A 114 22.68 26.56 -4.78
CA VAL A 114 21.79 26.16 -3.67
C VAL A 114 22.64 25.76 -2.46
N ALA A 115 23.62 24.88 -2.66
CA ALA A 115 24.69 24.53 -1.71
C ALA A 115 24.22 24.05 -0.32
N LEU A 116 23.11 23.32 -0.26
CA LEU A 116 22.59 22.69 0.97
C LEU A 116 22.97 21.20 0.96
N ARG A 117 24.19 20.91 1.43
CA ARG A 117 24.85 19.60 1.26
C ARG A 117 24.21 18.51 2.13
N GLY A 118 23.72 18.86 3.32
CA GLY A 118 23.02 17.93 4.19
C GLY A 118 21.71 17.47 3.57
N LEU A 119 20.94 18.39 2.98
CA LEU A 119 19.72 18.07 2.24
C LEU A 119 20.02 17.26 0.97
N ALA A 120 21.05 17.63 0.21
CA ALA A 120 21.47 16.85 -0.95
C ALA A 120 21.80 15.41 -0.56
N LYS A 121 22.61 15.22 0.49
CA LYS A 121 22.95 13.88 1.01
C LYS A 121 21.71 13.13 1.48
N CYS A 122 20.85 13.77 2.29
CA CYS A 122 19.63 13.17 2.80
C CYS A 122 18.73 12.65 1.66
N PHE A 123 18.46 13.48 0.65
CA PHE A 123 17.60 13.06 -0.47
C PHE A 123 18.26 12.02 -1.38
N LYS A 124 19.59 12.01 -1.46
CA LYS A 124 20.31 10.95 -2.16
C LYS A 124 20.15 9.61 -1.43
N GLU A 125 20.35 9.60 -0.12
CA GLU A 125 20.15 8.41 0.72
C GLU A 125 18.70 7.92 0.67
N SER A 126 17.71 8.82 0.75
CA SER A 126 16.30 8.47 0.58
C SER A 126 16.00 7.90 -0.81
N SER A 127 16.59 8.44 -1.88
CA SER A 127 16.45 7.88 -3.23
C SER A 127 16.98 6.45 -3.32
N GLU A 128 18.13 6.17 -2.69
CA GLU A 128 18.73 4.85 -2.63
C GLU A 128 17.89 3.88 -1.78
N GLU A 129 17.35 4.34 -0.65
CA GLU A 129 16.46 3.58 0.25
C GLU A 129 15.17 3.16 -0.46
N GLU A 130 14.47 4.09 -1.14
CA GLU A 130 13.23 3.76 -1.88
C GLU A 130 13.48 2.81 -3.06
N ARG A 131 14.64 2.91 -3.70
CA ARG A 131 15.04 1.92 -4.71
C ARG A 131 15.25 0.55 -4.06
N GLY A 132 15.82 0.50 -2.86
CA GLY A 132 15.92 -0.71 -2.06
C GLY A 132 14.54 -1.30 -1.72
N HIS A 133 13.55 -0.48 -1.39
CA HIS A 133 12.16 -0.91 -1.18
C HIS A 133 11.57 -1.55 -2.44
N ALA A 134 11.75 -0.92 -3.60
CA ALA A 134 11.31 -1.47 -4.88
C ALA A 134 11.96 -2.83 -5.17
N GLU A 135 13.27 -2.95 -4.94
CA GLU A 135 14.03 -4.19 -5.14
C GLU A 135 13.58 -5.30 -4.17
N LYS A 136 13.32 -4.98 -2.90
CA LYS A 136 12.76 -5.91 -1.90
C LYS A 136 11.42 -6.50 -2.35
N LEU A 137 10.53 -5.66 -2.91
CA LEU A 137 9.25 -6.10 -3.48
C LEU A 137 9.43 -6.97 -4.73
N MET A 138 10.40 -6.65 -5.60
CA MET A 138 10.73 -7.46 -6.79
C MET A 138 11.24 -8.85 -6.39
N GLU A 139 12.10 -8.93 -5.38
CA GLU A 139 12.58 -10.19 -4.83
C GLU A 139 11.44 -11.00 -4.23
N TYR A 140 10.55 -10.37 -3.46
CA TYR A 140 9.36 -11.01 -2.91
C TYR A 140 8.42 -11.54 -3.99
N GLN A 141 8.15 -10.74 -5.03
CA GLN A 141 7.35 -11.13 -6.20
C GLN A 141 7.88 -12.43 -6.82
N ASN A 142 9.19 -12.49 -7.08
CA ASN A 142 9.83 -13.67 -7.65
C ASN A 142 9.83 -14.86 -6.67
N LYS A 143 10.03 -14.61 -5.37
CA LYS A 143 9.97 -15.63 -4.30
C LYS A 143 8.61 -16.31 -4.22
N ARG A 144 7.51 -15.57 -4.45
CA ARG A 144 6.14 -16.11 -4.48
C ARG A 144 5.76 -16.71 -5.85
N GLY A 145 6.68 -16.72 -6.81
CA GLY A 145 6.46 -17.27 -8.13
C GLY A 145 5.62 -16.37 -9.05
N GLY A 146 5.48 -15.08 -8.70
CA GLY A 146 4.94 -14.06 -9.59
C GLY A 146 5.96 -13.57 -10.59
N ARG A 147 5.53 -12.65 -11.45
CA ARG A 147 6.36 -12.03 -12.49
C ARG A 147 6.41 -10.53 -12.27
N VAL A 148 7.63 -10.01 -12.07
CA VAL A 148 7.88 -8.57 -12.05
C VAL A 148 7.57 -7.98 -13.43
N LYS A 149 6.80 -6.90 -13.44
CA LYS A 149 6.47 -6.10 -14.62
C LYS A 149 6.77 -4.64 -14.31
N LEU A 150 8.00 -4.21 -14.59
CA LEU A 150 8.40 -2.81 -14.44
C LEU A 150 7.57 -1.92 -15.38
N GLN A 151 7.04 -0.84 -14.83
CA GLN A 151 6.23 0.16 -15.55
C GLN A 151 7.02 1.45 -15.75
N SER A 152 6.46 2.39 -16.52
CA SER A 152 7.06 3.70 -16.74
C SER A 152 7.20 4.48 -15.44
N ILE A 153 8.28 5.25 -15.34
CA ILE A 153 8.49 6.24 -14.28
C ILE A 153 8.21 7.61 -14.89
N VAL A 154 7.39 8.43 -14.22
CA VAL A 154 7.07 9.77 -14.72
C VAL A 154 8.23 10.74 -14.46
N THR A 155 8.42 11.71 -15.35
CA THR A 155 9.44 12.75 -15.16
C THR A 155 9.07 13.60 -13.93
N PRO A 156 9.95 13.69 -12.91
CA PRO A 156 9.69 14.46 -11.71
C PRO A 156 9.89 15.97 -11.95
N LEU A 157 9.47 16.78 -10.98
CA LEU A 157 9.84 18.19 -10.92
C LEU A 157 11.36 18.33 -10.78
N SER A 158 11.94 19.39 -11.36
CA SER A 158 13.38 19.69 -11.28
C SER A 158 13.71 20.94 -10.47
N GLU A 159 12.72 21.79 -10.20
CA GLU A 159 12.87 23.04 -9.45
C GLU A 159 12.07 22.95 -8.15
N PHE A 160 12.72 23.34 -7.05
CA PHE A 160 12.15 23.30 -5.71
C PHE A 160 12.33 24.64 -4.99
N ASP A 161 12.55 25.73 -5.73
CA ASP A 161 12.56 27.07 -5.16
C ASP A 161 11.15 27.48 -4.75
N HIS A 162 11.04 28.19 -3.63
CA HIS A 162 9.75 28.68 -3.15
C HIS A 162 9.91 30.01 -2.40
N ALA A 163 9.28 31.06 -2.92
CA ALA A 163 9.45 32.43 -2.41
C ALA A 163 9.08 32.57 -0.91
N ASP A 164 7.92 32.04 -0.52
CA ASP A 164 7.43 32.19 0.86
C ASP A 164 8.15 31.27 1.85
N LYS A 165 8.20 29.98 1.55
CA LYS A 165 8.73 28.94 2.45
C LYS A 165 10.25 28.84 2.46
N GLY A 166 10.92 29.22 1.37
CA GLY A 166 12.27 28.78 1.08
C GLY A 166 12.28 27.36 0.52
N ASP A 167 13.35 27.02 -0.18
CA ASP A 167 13.56 25.73 -0.84
C ASP A 167 13.60 24.55 0.14
N ALA A 168 14.37 24.66 1.23
CA ALA A 168 14.54 23.59 2.22
C ALA A 168 13.21 23.16 2.86
N LEU A 169 12.42 24.12 3.37
CA LEU A 169 11.12 23.82 3.98
C LEU A 169 10.13 23.30 2.95
N TYR A 170 10.11 23.88 1.75
CA TYR A 170 9.23 23.41 0.69
C TYR A 170 9.52 21.96 0.29
N ALA A 171 10.79 21.61 0.09
CA ALA A 171 11.18 20.24 -0.26
C ALA A 171 10.86 19.23 0.85
N MET A 172 11.08 19.57 2.12
CA MET A 172 10.72 18.68 3.24
C MET A 172 9.21 18.51 3.40
N GLU A 173 8.41 19.56 3.15
CA GLU A 173 6.95 19.44 3.12
C GLU A 173 6.46 18.62 1.92
N LEU A 174 7.13 18.72 0.77
CA LEU A 174 6.87 17.86 -0.38
C LEU A 174 7.21 16.39 -0.07
N ALA A 175 8.37 16.11 0.52
CA ALA A 175 8.76 14.77 0.96
C ALA A 175 7.72 14.18 1.90
N LEU A 176 7.31 14.93 2.94
CA LEU A 176 6.24 14.49 3.85
C LEU A 176 4.91 14.24 3.14
N SER A 177 4.61 15.01 2.10
CA SER A 177 3.40 14.86 1.30
C SER A 177 3.47 13.73 0.28
N LEU A 178 4.66 13.21 -0.02
CA LEU A 178 4.88 12.00 -0.82
C LEU A 178 4.74 10.74 0.06
N GLU A 179 5.31 10.76 1.27
CA GLU A 179 5.28 9.59 2.18
C GLU A 179 3.87 9.18 2.62
N LYS A 180 2.94 10.14 2.72
CA LYS A 180 1.56 9.84 3.13
C LYS A 180 0.79 9.04 2.06
N PRO A 181 0.73 9.47 0.79
CA PRO A 181 0.21 8.65 -0.30
C PRO A 181 0.94 7.31 -0.47
N THR A 182 2.26 7.24 -0.29
CA THR A 182 3.01 5.97 -0.31
C THR A 182 2.49 5.03 0.77
N ASN A 183 2.28 5.53 1.98
CA ASN A 183 1.67 4.76 3.07
C ASN A 183 0.24 4.30 2.74
N GLU A 184 -0.60 5.16 2.15
CA GLU A 184 -1.94 4.75 1.69
C GLU A 184 -1.85 3.63 0.65
N LYS A 185 -0.87 3.65 -0.25
CA LYS A 185 -0.62 2.58 -1.23
C LYS A 185 -0.18 1.27 -0.58
N LEU A 186 0.71 1.33 0.42
CA LEU A 186 1.10 0.16 1.21
C LEU A 186 -0.09 -0.46 1.96
N LEU A 187 -0.95 0.37 2.57
CA LEU A 187 -2.17 -0.09 3.25
C LEU A 187 -3.16 -0.73 2.26
N ASN A 188 -3.28 -0.19 1.05
CA ASN A 188 -4.11 -0.79 0.01
C ASN A 188 -3.58 -2.16 -0.43
N LEU A 189 -2.26 -2.30 -0.62
CA LEU A 189 -1.62 -3.58 -0.93
C LEU A 189 -1.86 -4.60 0.19
N HIS A 190 -1.77 -4.19 1.45
CA HIS A 190 -2.12 -5.03 2.60
C HIS A 190 -3.59 -5.46 2.59
N SER A 191 -4.52 -4.56 2.24
CA SER A 191 -5.94 -4.90 2.09
C SER A 191 -6.15 -5.96 1.01
N VAL A 192 -5.51 -5.82 -0.16
CA VAL A 192 -5.58 -6.82 -1.25
C VAL A 192 -5.06 -8.19 -0.79
N ALA A 193 -4.00 -8.21 0.01
CA ALA A 193 -3.48 -9.44 0.60
C ALA A 193 -4.49 -10.09 1.54
N SER A 194 -5.08 -9.29 2.43
CA SER A 194 -6.07 -9.74 3.42
C SER A 194 -7.36 -10.25 2.77
N GLU A 195 -7.88 -9.52 1.77
CA GLU A 195 -9.08 -9.88 1.01
C GLU A 195 -8.91 -11.19 0.22
N ASN A 196 -7.71 -11.43 -0.31
CA ASN A 196 -7.36 -12.68 -0.99
C ASN A 196 -6.94 -13.82 -0.04
N GLY A 197 -6.92 -13.56 1.28
CA GLY A 197 -6.49 -14.53 2.28
C GLY A 197 -5.01 -14.92 2.18
N ASP A 198 -4.17 -14.06 1.59
CA ASP A 198 -2.72 -14.27 1.48
C ASP A 198 -2.02 -13.82 2.77
N VAL A 199 -2.03 -14.71 3.75
CA VAL A 199 -1.48 -14.45 5.09
C VAL A 199 0.02 -14.12 5.08
N ASN A 200 0.79 -14.67 4.13
CA ASN A 200 2.22 -14.42 4.08
C ASN A 200 2.54 -13.08 3.42
N LEU A 201 1.73 -12.65 2.45
CA LEU A 201 1.87 -11.31 1.88
C LEU A 201 1.49 -10.24 2.91
N ALA A 202 0.39 -10.42 3.64
CA ALA A 202 0.01 -9.49 4.70
C ALA A 202 1.12 -9.34 5.76
N ASP A 203 1.65 -10.46 6.27
CA ASP A 203 2.75 -10.49 7.25
C ASP A 203 4.04 -9.83 6.70
N PHE A 204 4.37 -10.08 5.44
CA PHE A 204 5.50 -9.43 4.77
C PHE A 204 5.33 -7.90 4.71
N MET A 205 4.14 -7.41 4.35
CA MET A 205 3.87 -5.97 4.32
C MET A 205 3.96 -5.34 5.71
N GLU A 206 3.41 -5.99 6.73
CA GLU A 206 3.45 -5.53 8.12
C GLU A 206 4.89 -5.47 8.65
N SER A 207 5.67 -6.52 8.41
CA SER A 207 7.02 -6.67 8.96
C SER A 207 8.06 -5.80 8.28
N GLU A 208 7.96 -5.60 6.97
CA GLU A 208 9.03 -5.01 6.17
C GLU A 208 8.75 -3.58 5.69
N PHE A 209 7.52 -3.08 5.80
CA PHE A 209 7.15 -1.76 5.23
C PHE A 209 6.32 -0.90 6.18
N LEU A 210 5.22 -1.42 6.75
CA LEU A 210 4.27 -0.56 7.47
C LEU A 210 4.86 0.08 8.73
N GLY A 211 5.73 -0.63 9.46
CA GLY A 211 6.45 -0.06 10.60
C GLY A 211 7.48 1.00 10.18
N GLU A 212 8.26 0.70 9.14
CA GLU A 212 9.28 1.62 8.59
C GLU A 212 8.65 2.92 8.08
N GLN A 213 7.52 2.81 7.38
CA GLN A 213 6.78 3.96 6.83
C GLN A 213 6.29 4.93 7.93
N VAL A 214 5.83 4.40 9.07
CA VAL A 214 5.39 5.24 10.20
C VAL A 214 6.56 6.03 10.79
N GLU A 215 7.73 5.39 10.94
CA GLU A 215 8.94 6.06 11.43
C GLU A 215 9.47 7.09 10.43
N ALA A 216 9.42 6.79 9.12
CA ALA A 216 9.79 7.73 8.07
C ALA A 216 8.92 8.99 8.09
N ILE A 217 7.59 8.84 8.15
CA ILE A 217 6.64 9.97 8.24
C ILE A 217 6.94 10.83 9.49
N LYS A 218 7.20 10.20 10.63
CA LYS A 218 7.55 10.91 11.87
C LYS A 218 8.86 11.68 11.73
N LYS A 219 9.91 11.03 11.22
CA LYS A 219 11.24 11.64 10.99
C LYS A 219 11.15 12.89 10.11
N ILE A 220 10.46 12.81 8.97
CA ILE A 220 10.31 13.96 8.06
C ILE A 220 9.43 15.04 8.70
N SER A 221 8.41 14.68 9.46
CA SER A 221 7.59 15.65 10.21
C SER A 221 8.43 16.47 11.20
N GLU A 222 9.35 15.82 11.91
CA GLU A 222 10.30 16.50 12.81
C GLU A 222 11.22 17.46 12.05
N TYR A 223 11.69 17.10 10.86
CA TYR A 223 12.47 17.99 9.99
C TYR A 223 11.67 19.23 9.56
N VAL A 224 10.40 19.05 9.16
CA VAL A 224 9.50 20.15 8.82
C VAL A 224 9.35 21.12 10.01
N ASP A 225 9.10 20.60 11.20
CA ASP A 225 8.93 21.43 12.39
C ASP A 225 10.23 22.13 12.83
N HIS A 226 11.39 21.48 12.68
CA HIS A 226 12.69 22.12 12.90
C HIS A 226 12.93 23.25 11.92
N LEU A 227 12.71 23.04 10.62
CA LEU A 227 12.88 24.07 9.59
C LEU A 227 11.97 25.28 9.82
N ARG A 228 10.71 25.03 10.20
CA ARG A 228 9.76 26.10 10.60
C ARG A 228 10.26 26.87 11.81
N ARG A 229 10.84 26.19 12.80
CA ARG A 229 11.34 26.79 14.04
C ARG A 229 12.58 27.65 13.81
N VAL A 230 13.55 27.17 13.02
CA VAL A 230 14.82 27.88 12.80
C VAL A 230 14.69 29.00 11.77
N GLY A 231 13.71 28.92 10.86
CA GLY A 231 13.46 29.91 9.83
C GLY A 231 14.54 29.98 8.74
N LYS A 232 14.30 30.81 7.72
CA LYS A 232 15.16 30.97 6.54
C LYS A 232 16.55 31.54 6.87
N GLY A 233 17.49 31.41 5.93
CA GLY A 233 18.84 31.97 6.06
C GLY A 233 19.71 31.13 7.00
N HIS A 234 20.28 31.76 8.04
CA HIS A 234 21.20 31.09 8.96
C HIS A 234 20.58 29.86 9.65
N GLY A 235 19.26 29.88 9.93
CA GLY A 235 18.55 28.74 10.52
C GLY A 235 18.57 27.49 9.63
N VAL A 236 18.14 27.63 8.38
CA VAL A 236 18.21 26.58 7.35
C VAL A 236 19.64 26.09 7.15
N TRP A 237 20.61 27.01 7.03
CA TRP A 237 22.02 26.62 6.88
C TRP A 237 22.51 25.77 8.06
N HIS A 238 22.19 26.16 9.30
CA HIS A 238 22.59 25.39 10.49
C HIS A 238 21.89 24.03 10.56
N PHE A 239 20.60 23.97 10.22
CA PHE A 239 19.87 22.71 10.09
C PHE A 239 20.53 21.78 9.07
N ASP A 240 20.92 22.31 7.90
CA ASP A 240 21.60 21.56 6.86
C ASP A 240 22.94 20.98 7.34
N GLN A 241 23.70 21.74 8.15
CA GLN A 241 24.94 21.23 8.75
C GLN A 241 24.71 20.09 9.75
N VAL A 242 23.57 20.08 10.46
CA VAL A 242 23.20 19.01 11.39
C VAL A 242 22.74 17.75 10.65
N LEU A 243 22.20 17.90 9.44
CA LEU A 243 21.74 16.80 8.60
C LEU A 243 22.88 16.09 7.85
N ALA A 244 24.02 16.76 7.68
CA ALA A 244 25.17 16.31 6.88
C ALA A 244 25.97 15.16 7.51
#